data_AF-A0A847C667-F1
#
_entry.id   AF-A0A847C667-F1
#
_cell.length_a   1.000
_cell.length_b   1.000
_cell.length_c   1.000
_cell.angle_alpha   90.00
_cell.angle_beta   90.00
_cell.angle_gamma   90.00
#
_symmetry.space_group_name_H-M   'P 1'
#
loop_
_entity.id
_entity.type
_entity.pdbx_description
1 polymer ?
#
loop_
_entity_poly.entity_id
_entity_poly.type
_entity_poly.pdbx_seq_one_letter_code
_entity_poly.pdbx_strand_id
1 'polypeptide(L)' 'MKQITNKEYEEFQKYKEDKLYGRVLTPDGLRLICAAENYNPEAIGKCMLEALAKIDNK' A
#
# COMPACT_ATOMS: atom_id res chain seq x y z
N MET A 1 2.94 14.67 28.17
CA MET A 1 3.14 13.86 26.94
C MET A 1 3.12 12.41 27.33
N LYS A 2 2.28 11.58 26.70
CA LYS A 2 2.40 10.12 26.87
C LYS A 2 3.65 9.68 26.08
N GLN A 3 4.56 8.98 26.74
CA GLN A 3 5.69 8.33 26.07
C GLN A 3 5.19 7.04 25.44
N ILE A 4 5.51 6.83 24.17
CA ILE A 4 5.23 5.57 23.47
C ILE A 4 6.21 4.50 23.95
N THR A 5 5.77 3.26 23.91
CA THR A 5 6.62 2.09 24.17
C THR A 5 7.62 1.90 23.03
N ASN A 6 8.73 1.18 23.30
CA ASN A 6 9.71 0.85 22.27
C ASN A 6 9.08 0.09 21.09
N LYS A 7 8.12 -0.80 21.38
CA LYS A 7 7.39 -1.55 20.34
C LYS A 7 6.59 -0.63 19.42
N GLU A 8 5.85 0.32 19.98
CA GLU A 8 5.09 1.31 19.19
C GLU A 8 6.02 2.18 18.34
N TYR A 9 7.21 2.50 18.86
CA TYR A 9 8.21 3.24 18.10
C TYR A 9 8.77 2.44 16.91
N GLU A 10 9.06 1.15 17.09
CA GLU A 10 9.51 0.26 16.01
C GLU A 10 8.44 0.11 14.92
N GLU A 11 7.18 -0.11 15.32
CA GLU A 11 6.04 -0.16 14.39
C GLU A 11 5.89 1.15 13.60
N PHE A 12 6.10 2.29 14.26
CA PHE A 12 6.07 3.59 13.60
C PHE A 12 7.22 3.78 12.59
N GLN A 13 8.44 3.34 12.91
CA GLN A 13 9.55 3.40 11.96
C GLN A 13 9.29 2.52 10.73
N LYS A 14 8.80 1.31 10.94
CA LYS A 14 8.40 0.41 9.84
C LYS A 14 7.33 1.06 8.96
N TYR A 15 6.30 1.65 9.55
CA TYR A 15 5.27 2.39 8.80
C TYR A 15 5.86 3.51 7.95
N LYS A 16 6.83 4.28 8.48
CA LYS A 16 7.49 5.34 7.71
C LYS A 16 8.26 4.79 6.51
N GLU A 17 8.98 3.68 6.69
CA GLU A 17 9.70 3.02 5.59
C GLU A 17 8.72 2.50 4.54
N ASP A 18 7.68 1.78 4.96
CA ASP A 18 6.67 1.24 4.05
C ASP A 18 5.95 2.34 3.28
N LYS A 19 5.69 3.49 3.93
CA LYS A 19 5.13 4.67 3.25
C LYS A 19 6.12 5.27 2.24
N LEU A 20 7.40 5.39 2.59
CA LEU A 20 8.44 5.93 1.71
C LEU A 20 8.63 5.07 0.46
N TYR A 21 8.61 3.75 0.61
CA TYR A 21 8.80 2.80 -0.49
C TYR A 21 7.48 2.41 -1.19
N GLY A 22 6.37 3.12 -0.92
CA GLY A 22 5.10 2.89 -1.60
C GLY A 22 4.44 1.54 -1.32
N ARG A 23 4.77 0.90 -0.20
CA ARG A 23 4.23 -0.41 0.22
C ARG A 23 2.91 -0.29 0.99
N VAL A 24 2.47 0.94 1.27
CA VAL A 24 1.18 1.22 1.92
C VAL A 24 0.18 1.69 0.87
N LEU A 25 -0.92 0.96 0.72
CA LEU A 25 -2.06 1.41 -0.10
C LEU A 25 -2.78 2.56 0.62
N THR A 26 -2.55 3.78 0.17
CA THR A 26 -3.23 4.97 0.68
C THR A 26 -4.54 5.22 -0.08
N PRO A 27 -5.48 6.02 0.46
CA PRO A 27 -6.68 6.42 -0.28
C PRO A 27 -6.38 7.09 -1.63
N ASP A 28 -5.30 7.87 -1.72
CA ASP A 28 -4.87 8.50 -2.97
C ASP A 28 -4.28 7.49 -3.96
N GLY A 29 -3.51 6.51 -3.45
CA GLY A 29 -3.06 5.37 -4.25
C GLY A 29 -4.24 4.55 -4.79
N LEU A 30 -5.27 4.31 -3.98
CA LEU A 30 -6.49 3.65 -4.42
C LEU A 30 -7.23 4.45 -5.50
N ARG A 31 -7.37 5.77 -5.33
CA ARG A 31 -7.99 6.65 -6.34
C ARG A 31 -7.22 6.61 -7.65
N LEU A 32 -5.89 6.62 -7.60
CA LEU A 32 -5.03 6.52 -8.78
C LEU A 32 -5.28 5.21 -9.55
N ILE A 33 -5.31 4.07 -8.86
CA ILE A 33 -5.57 2.76 -9.47
C ILE A 33 -6.97 2.72 -10.09
N CYS A 34 -7.99 3.19 -9.35
CA CYS A 34 -9.35 3.24 -9.86
C CYS A 34 -9.48 4.14 -11.09
N ALA A 35 -8.84 5.31 -11.09
CA ALA A 35 -8.86 6.23 -12.22
C ALA A 35 -8.12 5.66 -13.44
N ALA A 36 -7.01 4.95 -13.24
CA ALA A 36 -6.25 4.32 -14.33
C ALA A 36 -7.08 3.30 -15.11
N GLU A 37 -7.98 2.60 -14.43
CA GLU A 37 -8.85 1.57 -15.02
C GLU A 37 -10.29 2.05 -15.26
N ASN A 38 -10.52 3.37 -15.32
CA ASN A 38 -11.84 3.99 -15.54
C ASN A 38 -12.94 3.49 -14.57
N TYR A 39 -12.58 3.20 -13.33
CA TYR A 39 -13.46 2.62 -12.32
C TYR A 39 -14.11 1.29 -12.72
N ASN A 40 -13.54 0.57 -13.70
CA ASN A 40 -14.00 -0.75 -14.08
C ASN A 40 -13.55 -1.79 -13.03
N PRO A 41 -14.47 -2.43 -12.29
CA PRO A 41 -14.10 -3.35 -11.21
C PRO A 41 -13.25 -4.55 -11.66
N GLU A 42 -13.53 -5.11 -12.84
CA GLU A 42 -12.82 -6.28 -13.35
C GLU A 42 -11.38 -5.94 -13.74
N ALA A 43 -11.19 -4.81 -14.43
CA ALA A 43 -9.86 -4.35 -14.84
C ALA A 43 -8.99 -3.97 -13.62
N ILE A 44 -9.59 -3.31 -12.61
CA ILE A 44 -8.92 -3.03 -11.33
C ILE A 44 -8.48 -4.32 -10.63
N GLY A 45 -9.39 -5.29 -10.52
CA GLY A 45 -9.10 -6.58 -9.89
C GLY A 45 -7.95 -7.30 -10.60
N LYS A 46 -7.97 -7.32 -11.93
CA LYS A 46 -6.89 -7.89 -12.75
C LYS A 46 -5.56 -7.19 -12.52
N CYS A 47 -5.53 -5.85 -12.57
CA CYS A 47 -4.32 -5.05 -12.36
C CYS A 47 -3.68 -5.35 -10.99
N MET A 48 -4.50 -5.40 -9.93
CA MET A 48 -4.05 -5.68 -8.57
C MET A 48 -3.48 -7.10 -8.43
N LEU A 49 -4.15 -8.11 -8.99
CA LEU A 49 -3.70 -9.51 -8.91
C LEU A 49 -2.43 -9.76 -9.73
N GLU A 50 -2.30 -9.14 -10.91
CA GLU A 50 -1.08 -9.22 -11.71
C GLU A 50 0.11 -8.54 -11.01
N ALA A 51 -0.13 -7.42 -10.34
CA ALA A 51 0.89 -6.74 -9.53
C ALA A 51 1.32 -7.61 -8.34
N LEU A 52 0.37 -8.21 -7.62
CA LEU A 52 0.64 -9.12 -6.51
C LEU A 52 1.46 -10.33 -6.97
N ALA A 53 1.08 -10.97 -8.08
CA ALA A 53 1.84 -12.08 -8.64
C ALA A 53 3.29 -11.71 -8.98
N LYS A 54 3.58 -10.48 -9.44
CA LYS A 54 4.95 -10.02 -9.70
C LYS A 54 5.77 -9.78 -8.43
N ILE A 55 5.10 -9.46 -7.32
CA ILE A 55 5.75 -9.32 -6.01
C ILE A 55 6.10 -10.70 -5.46
N ASP A 56 5.17 -11.66 -5.55
CA ASP A 56 5.34 -13.01 -5.01
C ASP A 56 6.31 -13.89 -5.83
N ASN A 57 6.49 -13.59 -7.12
CA ASN A 57 7.42 -14.28 -8.01
C ASN A 57 8.86 -13.71 -7.98
N LYS A 58 9.19 -12.85 -7.01
CA LYS A 58 10.55 -12.33 -6.76
C LYS A 58 11.21 -13.05 -5.59
#